data_AF-A0A8T4QQQ9-F1
#
_entry.id   AF-A0A8T4QQQ9-F1
#
_cell.length_a   1.000
_cell.length_b   1.000
_cell.length_c   1.000
_cell.angle_alpha   90.00
_cell.angle_beta   90.00
_cell.angle_gamma   90.00
#
_symmetry.space_group_name_H-M   'P 1'
#
loop_
_entity.id
_entity.type
_entity.pdbx_description
1 polymer ?
#
loop_
_entity_poly.entity_id
_entity_poly.type
_entity_poly.pdbx_seq_one_letter_code
_entity_poly.pdbx_strand_id
1 'polypeptide(L)'
;MTRLSLSQGFKLYFSGVLVYGFSLLLTHYPKYQSLFALKSVTLQTLTYFYFAYLLFSPFYYFLLASDTESKPYIFFRWLKNAFYSRSLAWQKEERTAFLFLLVKLFFLPTMINFLFNNFNSFLPRIKMLPQFYWYPFFLTLLFTIDTFVFSVGYTFEFSSWKNKVKSVDSTLLGWLAAILCYPPFNWWLGKYIPWGANDYTPFWSPAWTIFFQVILLLFLIIFVSATLALGLKSSNLTNRGIITKFPYSLVRHPAYISKTLIWWLTLLPVINWPFALGMLFWTVIYYLRAMTEEKHLSQDPEFQAYCQKVQYKFIPFFY
;
A
#
# COMPACT_ATOMS: atom_id res chain seq x y z
N MET A 1 33.37 6.32 -3.89
CA MET A 1 32.44 5.55 -3.05
C MET A 1 33.22 4.43 -2.39
N THR A 2 33.28 4.40 -1.07
CA THR A 2 33.93 3.32 -0.31
C THR A 2 33.10 2.05 -0.43
N ARG A 3 33.66 0.98 -1.01
CA ARG A 3 33.01 -0.33 -1.06
C ARG A 3 32.86 -0.90 0.34
N LEU A 4 31.77 -1.64 0.59
CA LEU A 4 31.59 -2.35 1.85
C LEU A 4 32.72 -3.37 2.06
N SER A 5 33.11 -3.57 3.32
CA SER A 5 33.98 -4.71 3.65
C SER A 5 33.23 -6.02 3.37
N LEU A 6 33.96 -7.08 3.01
CA LEU A 6 33.37 -8.40 2.78
C LEU A 6 32.52 -8.86 3.97
N SER A 7 33.03 -8.67 5.19
CA SER A 7 32.30 -9.00 6.42
C SER A 7 30.96 -8.25 6.52
N GLN A 8 30.94 -6.96 6.18
CA GLN A 8 29.71 -6.18 6.21
C GLN A 8 28.73 -6.62 5.12
N GLY A 9 29.21 -6.87 3.90
CA GLY A 9 28.39 -7.40 2.81
C GLY A 9 27.72 -8.73 3.19
N PHE A 10 28.46 -9.66 3.81
CA PHE A 10 27.90 -10.91 4.32
C PHE A 10 26.81 -10.69 5.37
N LYS A 11 27.04 -9.81 6.35
CA LYS A 11 26.04 -9.51 7.39
C LYS A 11 24.74 -8.98 6.79
N LEU A 12 24.83 -8.05 5.84
CA LEU A 12 23.65 -7.47 5.19
C LEU A 12 22.89 -8.50 4.36
N TYR A 13 23.62 -9.29 3.57
CA TYR A 13 23.06 -10.37 2.75
C TYR A 13 22.32 -11.40 3.62
N PHE A 14 23.03 -12.05 4.55
CA PHE A 14 22.49 -13.12 5.38
C PHE A 14 21.33 -12.65 6.27
N SER A 15 21.39 -11.41 6.78
CA SER A 15 20.27 -10.85 7.54
C SER A 15 18.99 -10.81 6.69
N GLY A 16 19.09 -10.41 5.43
CA GLY A 16 17.95 -10.42 4.52
C GLY A 16 17.50 -11.83 4.13
N VAL A 17 18.44 -12.77 3.92
CA VAL A 17 18.11 -14.20 3.68
C VAL A 17 17.22 -14.73 4.80
N LEU A 18 17.61 -14.53 6.05
CA LEU A 18 16.86 -15.03 7.20
C LEU A 18 15.50 -14.35 7.36
N VAL A 19 15.44 -13.02 7.31
CA VAL A 19 14.17 -12.28 7.51
C VAL A 19 13.19 -12.55 6.37
N TYR A 20 13.64 -12.49 5.12
CA TYR A 20 12.78 -12.71 3.97
C TYR A 20 12.42 -14.20 3.81
N GLY A 21 13.32 -15.11 4.15
CA GLY A 21 13.03 -16.55 4.18
C GLY A 21 11.99 -16.89 5.24
N PHE A 22 12.10 -16.34 6.45
CA PHE A 22 11.07 -16.49 7.48
C PHE A 22 9.73 -15.89 7.05
N SER A 23 9.75 -14.71 6.42
CA SER A 23 8.54 -14.08 5.88
C SER A 23 7.89 -14.97 4.81
N LEU A 24 8.69 -15.59 3.93
CA LEU A 24 8.20 -16.54 2.93
C LEU A 24 7.54 -17.76 3.61
N LEU A 25 8.19 -18.36 4.62
CA LEU A 25 7.63 -19.48 5.38
C LEU A 25 6.29 -19.10 6.02
N LEU A 26 6.18 -17.91 6.61
CA LEU A 26 4.92 -17.41 7.15
C LEU A 26 3.84 -17.30 6.07
N THR A 27 4.16 -16.74 4.90
CA THR A 27 3.19 -16.61 3.81
C THR A 27 2.73 -17.96 3.24
N HIS A 28 3.58 -18.99 3.32
CA HIS A 28 3.25 -20.37 2.94
C HIS A 28 2.56 -21.16 4.05
N TYR A 29 2.45 -20.63 5.27
CA TYR A 29 1.72 -21.31 6.34
C TYR A 29 0.21 -21.33 6.03
N PRO A 30 -0.48 -22.50 6.08
CA PRO A 30 -1.88 -22.61 5.63
C PRO A 30 -2.86 -21.62 6.27
N LYS A 31 -2.69 -21.31 7.57
CA LYS A 31 -3.55 -20.31 8.24
C LYS A 31 -3.31 -18.90 7.74
N TYR A 32 -2.08 -18.56 7.35
CA TYR A 32 -1.78 -17.25 6.77
C TYR A 32 -2.40 -17.14 5.37
N GLN A 33 -2.22 -18.18 4.55
CA GLN A 33 -2.78 -18.25 3.21
C GLN A 33 -4.31 -18.10 3.23
N SER A 34 -4.99 -18.84 4.12
CA SER A 34 -6.45 -18.79 4.22
C SER A 34 -6.93 -17.44 4.76
N LEU A 35 -6.23 -16.87 5.75
CA LEU A 35 -6.57 -15.57 6.32
C LEU A 35 -6.52 -14.46 5.27
N PHE A 36 -5.47 -14.40 4.45
CA PHE A 36 -5.32 -13.38 3.41
C PHE A 36 -5.93 -13.77 2.05
N ALA A 37 -6.56 -14.94 1.97
CA ALA A 37 -7.00 -15.57 0.72
C ALA A 37 -5.95 -15.49 -0.41
N LEU A 38 -4.70 -15.85 -0.08
CA LEU A 38 -3.60 -15.81 -1.04
C LEU A 38 -3.78 -16.88 -2.12
N LYS A 39 -3.73 -16.48 -3.38
CA LYS A 39 -3.75 -17.40 -4.53
C LYS A 39 -2.37 -18.04 -4.75
N SER A 40 -2.37 -19.20 -5.41
CA SER A 40 -1.14 -19.93 -5.77
C SER A 40 -0.14 -19.06 -6.55
N VAL A 41 -0.62 -18.26 -7.52
CA VAL A 41 0.23 -17.33 -8.29
C VAL A 41 0.92 -16.28 -7.41
N THR A 42 0.26 -15.83 -6.34
CA THR A 42 0.84 -14.89 -5.36
C THR A 42 1.96 -15.56 -4.59
N LEU A 43 1.75 -16.78 -4.11
CA LEU A 43 2.75 -17.56 -3.39
C LEU A 43 3.97 -17.88 -4.27
N GLN A 44 3.74 -18.27 -5.54
CA GLN A 44 4.81 -18.49 -6.52
C GLN A 44 5.63 -17.23 -6.75
N THR A 45 4.97 -16.08 -6.90
CA THR A 45 5.65 -14.78 -7.10
C THR A 45 6.51 -14.40 -5.90
N LEU A 46 6.01 -14.58 -4.67
CA LEU A 46 6.80 -14.35 -3.45
C LEU A 46 8.02 -15.28 -3.37
N THR A 47 7.85 -16.56 -3.75
CA THR A 47 8.95 -17.52 -3.85
C THR A 47 10.00 -17.07 -4.87
N TYR A 48 9.58 -16.60 -6.05
CA TYR A 48 10.49 -16.09 -7.07
C TYR A 48 11.21 -14.81 -6.63
N PHE A 49 10.54 -13.92 -5.90
CA PHE A 49 11.22 -12.75 -5.32
C PHE A 49 12.29 -13.15 -4.31
N TYR A 50 12.01 -14.15 -3.47
CA TYR A 50 13.00 -14.67 -2.55
C TYR A 50 14.19 -15.32 -3.28
N PHE A 51 13.95 -16.14 -4.30
CA PHE A 51 15.04 -16.73 -5.10
C PHE A 51 15.83 -15.68 -5.88
N ALA A 52 15.16 -14.68 -6.45
CA ALA A 52 15.84 -13.54 -7.05
C ALA A 52 16.71 -12.80 -6.02
N TYR A 53 16.23 -12.64 -4.79
CA TYR A 53 17.04 -12.08 -3.70
C TYR A 53 18.27 -12.95 -3.41
N LEU A 54 18.12 -14.28 -3.26
CA LEU A 54 19.26 -15.18 -3.02
C LEU A 54 20.32 -15.10 -4.12
N LEU A 55 19.88 -15.04 -5.38
CA LEU A 55 20.79 -15.05 -6.53
C LEU A 55 21.44 -13.68 -6.78
N PHE A 56 20.67 -12.60 -6.76
CA PHE A 56 21.15 -11.28 -7.21
C PHE A 56 21.65 -10.38 -6.09
N SER A 57 21.16 -10.53 -4.85
CA SER A 57 21.58 -9.65 -3.77
C SER A 57 23.04 -9.80 -3.33
N PRO A 58 23.73 -10.96 -3.46
CA PRO A 58 25.18 -11.04 -3.27
C PRO A 58 25.93 -10.08 -4.20
N PHE A 59 25.62 -10.10 -5.50
CA PHE A 59 26.23 -9.19 -6.47
C PHE A 59 25.99 -7.72 -6.09
N TYR A 60 24.77 -7.39 -5.66
CA TYR A 60 24.47 -6.05 -5.17
C TYR A 60 25.32 -5.68 -3.94
N TYR A 61 25.31 -6.48 -2.87
CA TYR A 61 26.00 -6.13 -1.62
C TYR A 61 27.53 -6.14 -1.73
N PHE A 62 28.10 -6.98 -2.57
CA PHE A 62 29.56 -7.08 -2.72
C PHE A 62 30.14 -6.14 -3.79
N LEU A 63 29.36 -5.74 -4.79
CA LEU A 63 29.86 -4.94 -5.92
C LEU A 63 29.33 -3.51 -5.96
N LEU A 64 28.08 -3.28 -5.54
CA LEU A 64 27.34 -2.04 -5.82
C LEU A 64 26.88 -1.29 -4.57
N ALA A 65 26.60 -1.99 -3.48
CA ALA A 65 26.04 -1.37 -2.29
C ALA A 65 27.04 -0.42 -1.62
N SER A 66 26.57 0.80 -1.38
CA SER A 66 27.25 1.82 -0.58
C SER A 66 26.66 1.97 0.82
N ASP A 67 25.43 1.47 1.02
CA ASP A 67 24.72 1.56 2.27
C ASP A 67 25.26 0.54 3.28
N THR A 68 25.66 1.01 4.45
CA THR A 68 26.23 0.16 5.52
C THR A 68 25.18 -0.61 6.31
N GLU A 69 23.89 -0.26 6.18
CA GLU A 69 22.79 -0.87 6.93
C GLU A 69 21.61 -1.25 6.02
N SER A 70 20.98 -2.37 6.35
CA SER A 70 19.70 -2.81 5.78
C SER A 70 18.69 -3.03 6.90
N LYS A 71 17.38 -2.90 6.61
CA LYS A 71 16.34 -3.09 7.63
C LYS A 71 16.39 -4.48 8.29
N PRO A 72 16.59 -5.59 7.56
CA PRO A 72 16.83 -6.90 8.18
C PRO A 72 18.04 -6.93 9.13
N TYR A 73 19.14 -6.28 8.75
CA TYR A 73 20.34 -6.22 9.59
C TYR A 73 20.10 -5.42 10.88
N ILE A 74 19.43 -4.26 10.77
CA ILE A 74 19.04 -3.44 11.92
C ILE A 74 18.12 -4.24 12.87
N PHE A 75 17.19 -5.02 12.34
CA PHE A 75 16.33 -5.89 13.13
C PHE A 75 17.13 -6.93 13.94
N PHE A 76 18.12 -7.59 13.33
CA PHE A 76 18.99 -8.51 14.07
C PHE A 76 19.91 -7.82 15.08
N ARG A 77 20.39 -6.61 14.76
CA ARG A 77 21.14 -5.79 15.72
C ARG A 77 20.30 -5.52 16.96
N TRP A 78 19.04 -5.12 16.79
CA TRP A 78 18.10 -4.93 17.89
C TRP A 78 17.88 -6.21 18.68
N LEU A 79 17.60 -7.35 18.02
CA LEU A 79 17.38 -8.63 18.70
C LEU A 79 18.59 -9.04 19.56
N LYS A 80 19.80 -8.86 19.01
CA LYS A 80 21.05 -9.07 19.73
C LYS A 80 21.15 -8.16 20.95
N ASN A 81 20.96 -6.85 20.76
CA ASN A 81 21.03 -5.86 21.84
C ASN A 81 20.00 -6.14 22.94
N ALA A 82 18.77 -6.49 22.58
CA ALA A 82 17.72 -6.84 23.52
C ALA A 82 18.07 -8.07 24.35
N PHE A 83 18.67 -9.09 23.72
CA PHE A 83 19.13 -10.29 24.42
C PHE A 83 20.24 -9.98 25.44
N TYR A 84 21.25 -9.19 25.06
CA TYR A 84 22.37 -8.86 25.95
C TYR A 84 22.00 -7.86 27.06
N SER A 85 21.23 -6.83 26.73
CA SER A 85 20.84 -5.78 27.68
C SER A 85 19.63 -6.14 28.54
N ARG A 86 18.92 -7.24 28.22
CA ARG A 86 17.62 -7.61 28.81
C ARG A 86 16.59 -6.47 28.76
N SER A 87 16.69 -5.60 27.76
CA SER A 87 15.81 -4.45 27.56
C SER A 87 15.16 -4.49 26.19
N LEU A 88 13.86 -4.19 26.14
CA LEU A 88 13.11 -4.01 24.90
C LEU A 88 13.08 -2.55 24.43
N ALA A 89 13.99 -1.72 24.95
CA ALA A 89 14.13 -0.34 24.47
C ALA A 89 14.53 -0.32 22.99
N TRP A 90 13.96 0.62 22.24
CA TRP A 90 14.19 0.75 20.81
C TRP A 90 14.93 2.05 20.51
N GLN A 91 15.94 1.98 19.65
CA GLN A 91 16.37 3.16 18.91
C GLN A 91 15.38 3.49 17.78
N LYS A 92 15.37 4.73 17.30
CA LYS A 92 14.42 5.19 16.28
C LYS A 92 14.51 4.36 15.00
N GLU A 93 15.73 4.02 14.59
CA GLU A 93 16.05 3.24 13.40
C GLU A 93 15.60 1.78 13.55
N GLU A 94 15.78 1.21 14.73
CA GLU A 94 15.37 -0.16 15.08
C GLU A 94 13.86 -0.30 15.05
N ARG A 95 13.14 0.64 15.68
CA ARG A 95 11.68 0.71 15.63
C ARG A 95 11.18 0.85 14.20
N THR A 96 11.81 1.72 13.41
CA THR A 96 11.47 1.91 12.00
C THR A 96 11.69 0.64 11.19
N ALA A 97 12.80 -0.06 11.39
CA ALA A 97 13.10 -1.31 10.70
C ALA A 97 12.08 -2.41 11.05
N PHE A 98 11.79 -2.61 12.33
CA PHE A 98 10.80 -3.59 12.79
C PHE A 98 9.40 -3.31 12.21
N LEU A 99 8.90 -2.08 12.39
CA LEU A 99 7.58 -1.70 11.89
C LEU A 99 7.50 -1.80 10.36
N PHE A 100 8.57 -1.46 9.65
CA PHE A 100 8.57 -1.58 8.19
C PHE A 100 8.57 -3.03 7.71
N LEU A 101 9.23 -3.94 8.42
CA LEU A 101 9.13 -5.38 8.13
C LEU A 101 7.70 -5.89 8.31
N LEU A 102 6.97 -5.41 9.33
CA LEU A 102 5.54 -5.71 9.50
C LEU A 102 4.69 -5.12 8.37
N VAL A 103 4.97 -3.88 7.94
CA VAL A 103 4.32 -3.27 6.77
C VAL A 103 4.51 -4.15 5.54
N LYS A 104 5.74 -4.61 5.27
CA LYS A 104 6.02 -5.50 4.14
C LYS A 104 5.28 -6.83 4.27
N LEU A 105 5.34 -7.48 5.44
CA LEU A 105 4.70 -8.77 5.68
C LEU A 105 3.19 -8.69 5.41
N PHE A 106 2.53 -7.62 5.88
CA PHE A 106 1.09 -7.43 5.70
C PHE A 106 0.72 -6.99 4.27
N PHE A 107 1.32 -5.92 3.77
CA PHE A 107 0.87 -5.27 2.55
C PHE A 107 1.45 -5.88 1.27
N LEU A 108 2.68 -6.42 1.26
CA LEU A 108 3.28 -6.94 0.02
C LEU A 108 2.50 -8.14 -0.53
N PRO A 109 2.18 -9.20 0.25
CA PRO A 109 1.37 -10.31 -0.25
C PRO A 109 -0.02 -9.85 -0.68
N THR A 110 -0.62 -8.93 0.07
CA THR A 110 -1.94 -8.36 -0.23
C THR A 110 -1.96 -7.63 -1.58
N MET A 111 -0.96 -6.78 -1.85
CA MET A 111 -0.88 -6.03 -3.11
C MET A 111 -0.60 -6.93 -4.31
N ILE A 112 0.27 -7.94 -4.16
CA ILE A 112 0.53 -8.92 -5.23
C ILE A 112 -0.75 -9.73 -5.51
N ASN A 113 -1.48 -10.12 -4.47
CA ASN A 113 -2.76 -10.83 -4.64
C ASN A 113 -3.79 -9.97 -5.38
N PHE A 114 -3.90 -8.69 -5.01
CA PHE A 114 -4.77 -7.75 -5.73
C PHE A 114 -4.32 -7.53 -7.17
N LEU A 115 -3.02 -7.39 -7.41
CA LEU A 115 -2.45 -7.24 -8.75
C LEU A 115 -2.88 -8.38 -9.66
N PHE A 116 -2.68 -9.63 -9.24
CA PHE A 116 -3.08 -10.77 -10.06
C PHE A 116 -4.61 -10.91 -10.18
N ASN A 117 -5.38 -10.54 -9.16
CA ASN A 117 -6.85 -10.52 -9.26
C ASN A 117 -7.35 -9.53 -10.31
N ASN A 118 -6.80 -8.32 -10.30
CA ASN A 118 -7.13 -7.27 -11.26
C ASN A 118 -6.65 -7.63 -12.67
N PHE A 119 -5.41 -8.11 -12.79
CA PHE A 119 -4.82 -8.52 -14.07
C PHE A 119 -5.59 -9.68 -14.71
N ASN A 120 -5.96 -10.71 -13.94
CA ASN A 120 -6.74 -11.84 -14.45
C ASN A 120 -8.19 -11.44 -14.81
N SER A 121 -8.71 -10.37 -14.20
CA SER A 121 -10.02 -9.80 -14.53
C SER A 121 -9.96 -8.87 -15.76
N PHE A 122 -8.78 -8.30 -16.02
CA PHE A 122 -8.49 -7.44 -17.17
C PHE A 122 -8.19 -8.26 -18.45
N LEU A 123 -7.38 -9.33 -18.35
CA LEU A 123 -6.86 -10.06 -19.50
C LEU A 123 -7.94 -10.61 -20.46
N PRO A 124 -9.04 -11.24 -20.00
CA PRO A 124 -10.10 -11.72 -20.89
C PRO A 124 -10.78 -10.58 -21.67
N ARG A 125 -10.84 -9.37 -21.08
CA ARG A 125 -11.55 -8.21 -21.65
C ARG A 125 -10.85 -7.62 -22.87
N ILE A 126 -9.53 -7.83 -23.00
CA ILE A 126 -8.77 -7.44 -24.21
C ILE A 126 -9.29 -8.16 -25.45
N LYS A 127 -9.78 -9.40 -25.30
CA LYS A 127 -10.17 -10.27 -26.42
C LYS A 127 -11.64 -10.13 -26.84
N MET A 128 -12.44 -9.30 -26.17
CA MET A 128 -13.91 -9.23 -26.37
C MET A 128 -14.34 -8.16 -27.39
N LEU A 129 -13.79 -8.16 -28.61
CA LEU A 129 -14.02 -7.08 -29.58
C LEU A 129 -15.45 -6.94 -30.17
N PRO A 130 -16.38 -7.92 -30.11
CA PRO A 130 -17.79 -7.64 -30.42
C PRO A 130 -18.65 -7.28 -29.19
N GLN A 131 -18.12 -7.39 -27.97
CA GLN A 131 -18.83 -7.12 -26.69
C GLN A 131 -17.96 -6.28 -25.75
N PHE A 132 -17.29 -5.25 -26.28
CA PHE A 132 -16.36 -4.45 -25.49
C PHE A 132 -17.10 -3.59 -24.46
N TYR A 133 -17.14 -4.08 -23.22
CA TYR A 133 -17.62 -3.31 -22.06
C TYR A 133 -16.48 -2.42 -21.55
N TRP A 134 -16.46 -1.17 -22.00
CA TRP A 134 -15.40 -0.19 -21.71
C TRP A 134 -15.19 0.06 -20.21
N TYR A 135 -16.28 0.18 -19.44
CA TYR A 135 -16.17 0.54 -18.02
C TYR A 135 -15.43 -0.52 -17.19
N PRO A 136 -15.83 -1.82 -17.18
CA PRO A 136 -15.08 -2.88 -16.52
C PRO A 136 -13.63 -3.02 -17.01
N PHE A 137 -13.39 -2.76 -18.30
CA PHE A 137 -12.04 -2.80 -18.87
C PHE A 137 -11.14 -1.73 -18.22
N PHE A 138 -11.56 -0.47 -18.23
CA PHE A 138 -10.77 0.62 -17.63
C PHE A 138 -10.68 0.50 -16.11
N LEU A 139 -11.75 0.07 -15.44
CA LEU A 139 -11.76 -0.18 -13.99
C LEU A 139 -10.66 -1.19 -13.58
N THR A 140 -10.64 -2.35 -14.24
CA THR A 140 -9.66 -3.41 -13.93
C THR A 140 -8.24 -3.05 -14.36
N LEU A 141 -8.07 -2.34 -15.49
CA LEU A 141 -6.78 -1.80 -15.92
C LEU A 141 -6.21 -0.82 -14.88
N LEU A 142 -7.00 0.15 -14.44
CA LEU A 142 -6.58 1.18 -13.49
C LEU A 142 -6.21 0.57 -12.12
N PHE A 143 -7.01 -0.36 -11.60
CA PHE A 143 -6.64 -1.07 -10.37
C PHE A 143 -5.42 -1.99 -10.54
N THR A 144 -5.20 -2.57 -11.72
CA THR A 144 -3.96 -3.32 -12.03
C THR A 144 -2.75 -2.40 -11.94
N ILE A 145 -2.81 -1.21 -12.53
CA ILE A 145 -1.72 -0.21 -12.48
C ILE A 145 -1.45 0.21 -11.03
N ASP A 146 -2.49 0.54 -10.27
CA ASP A 146 -2.38 0.95 -8.86
C ASP A 146 -1.66 -0.12 -8.01
N THR A 147 -2.17 -1.34 -8.06
CA THR A 147 -1.65 -2.46 -7.25
C THR A 147 -0.27 -2.92 -7.72
N PHE A 148 0.06 -2.73 -9.00
CA PHE A 148 1.43 -2.93 -9.50
C PHE A 148 2.41 -1.94 -8.88
N VAL A 149 2.09 -0.64 -8.90
CA VAL A 149 2.96 0.41 -8.34
C VAL A 149 3.17 0.20 -6.84
N PHE A 150 2.12 -0.12 -6.08
CA PHE A 150 2.26 -0.48 -4.67
C PHE A 150 3.08 -1.75 -4.44
N SER A 151 2.90 -2.80 -5.25
CA SER A 151 3.71 -4.03 -5.16
C SER A 151 5.20 -3.74 -5.35
N VAL A 152 5.55 -2.91 -6.35
CA VAL A 152 6.93 -2.45 -6.58
C VAL A 152 7.43 -1.61 -5.40
N GLY A 153 6.62 -0.68 -4.89
CA GLY A 153 6.95 0.17 -3.76
C GLY A 153 7.25 -0.62 -2.47
N TYR A 154 6.48 -1.66 -2.16
CA TYR A 154 6.77 -2.52 -1.00
C TYR A 154 7.99 -3.43 -1.22
N THR A 155 8.27 -3.84 -2.46
CA THR A 155 9.37 -4.75 -2.77
C THR A 155 10.72 -4.04 -2.64
N PHE A 156 10.90 -2.91 -3.32
CA PHE A 156 12.22 -2.30 -3.55
C PHE A 156 12.51 -1.08 -2.68
N GLU A 157 13.72 -1.01 -2.13
CA GLU A 157 14.26 0.14 -1.42
C GLU A 157 15.72 0.36 -1.83
N PHE A 158 16.00 1.44 -2.58
CA PHE A 158 17.35 1.77 -3.02
C PHE A 158 17.63 3.27 -2.79
N SER A 159 18.80 3.58 -2.26
CA SER A 159 19.25 4.97 -2.04
C SER A 159 19.27 5.78 -3.35
N SER A 160 19.73 5.17 -4.45
CA SER A 160 19.77 5.78 -5.79
C SER A 160 18.40 6.19 -6.32
N TRP A 161 17.33 5.52 -5.91
CA TRP A 161 15.96 5.79 -6.34
C TRP A 161 15.22 6.78 -5.41
N LYS A 162 15.89 7.30 -4.37
CA LYS A 162 15.34 8.25 -3.39
C LYS A 162 14.00 7.77 -2.80
N ASN A 163 13.86 6.46 -2.59
CA ASN A 163 12.62 5.83 -2.09
C ASN A 163 12.77 5.15 -0.73
N LYS A 164 13.86 5.46 0.00
CA LYS A 164 14.12 4.94 1.35
C LYS A 164 13.07 5.36 2.35
N VAL A 165 12.71 4.44 3.25
CA VAL A 165 11.84 4.72 4.38
C VAL A 165 12.58 5.56 5.41
N LYS A 166 12.15 6.82 5.57
CA LYS A 166 12.60 7.76 6.61
C LYS A 166 12.01 7.37 7.96
N SER A 167 10.72 7.03 8.02
CA SER A 167 10.03 6.59 9.24
C SER A 167 8.76 5.78 8.93
N VAL A 168 8.24 5.09 9.94
CA VAL A 168 6.94 4.38 9.90
C VAL A 168 6.05 4.91 11.02
N ASP A 169 4.75 5.06 10.77
CA ASP A 169 3.78 5.40 11.81
C ASP A 169 3.87 4.37 12.92
N SER A 170 3.94 4.88 14.13
CA SER A 170 4.24 4.12 15.32
C SER A 170 3.07 4.12 16.33
N THR A 171 1.97 4.78 15.95
CA THR A 171 0.74 4.88 16.73
C THR A 171 -0.18 3.70 16.44
N LEU A 172 -0.83 3.17 17.49
CA LEU A 172 -1.82 2.10 17.32
C LEU A 172 -2.98 2.55 16.44
N LEU A 173 -3.45 3.78 16.60
CA LEU A 173 -4.56 4.32 15.82
C LEU A 173 -4.23 4.38 14.31
N GLY A 174 -3.02 4.80 13.94
CA GLY A 174 -2.60 4.83 12.54
C GLY A 174 -2.59 3.43 11.92
N TRP A 175 -2.04 2.45 12.64
CA TRP A 175 -2.07 1.06 12.23
C TRP A 175 -3.50 0.52 12.09
N LEU A 176 -4.36 0.71 13.11
CA LEU A 176 -5.75 0.27 13.06
C LEU A 176 -6.52 0.91 11.89
N ALA A 177 -6.42 2.23 11.73
CA ALA A 177 -7.10 2.95 10.65
C ALA A 177 -6.64 2.46 9.27
N ALA A 178 -5.36 2.11 9.11
CA ALA A 178 -4.86 1.56 7.85
C ALA A 178 -5.30 0.10 7.63
N ILE A 179 -5.05 -0.82 8.59
CA ILE A 179 -5.30 -2.25 8.37
C ILE A 179 -6.78 -2.59 8.25
N LEU A 180 -7.68 -1.84 8.92
CA LEU A 180 -9.13 -2.03 8.80
C LEU A 180 -9.64 -1.75 7.37
N CYS A 181 -8.88 -1.03 6.54
CA CYS A 181 -9.21 -0.83 5.13
C CYS A 181 -8.86 -2.03 4.23
N TYR A 182 -8.15 -3.05 4.74
CA TYR A 182 -7.63 -4.16 3.94
C TYR A 182 -8.09 -5.52 4.48
N PRO A 183 -8.15 -6.55 3.62
CA PRO A 183 -8.31 -7.93 4.05
C PRO A 183 -7.18 -8.38 4.97
N PRO A 184 -7.46 -9.29 5.92
CA PRO A 184 -8.76 -9.89 6.25
C PRO A 184 -9.69 -8.96 7.06
N PHE A 185 -9.17 -7.85 7.57
CA PHE A 185 -9.85 -7.07 8.60
C PHE A 185 -11.09 -6.36 8.06
N ASN A 186 -11.04 -5.84 6.83
CA ASN A 186 -12.22 -5.25 6.20
C ASN A 186 -13.33 -6.28 5.95
N TRP A 187 -12.99 -7.54 5.62
CA TRP A 187 -13.94 -8.62 5.44
C TRP A 187 -14.60 -9.00 6.76
N TRP A 188 -13.81 -9.10 7.83
CA TRP A 188 -14.32 -9.39 9.16
C TRP A 188 -15.24 -8.26 9.63
N LEU A 189 -14.83 -7.01 9.49
CA LEU A 189 -15.61 -5.84 9.88
C LEU A 189 -16.89 -5.70 9.03
N GLY A 190 -16.81 -6.02 7.74
CA GLY A 190 -17.94 -6.02 6.81
C GLY A 190 -19.03 -7.05 7.12
N LYS A 191 -18.78 -8.01 8.03
CA LYS A 191 -19.84 -8.89 8.56
C LYS A 191 -20.82 -8.14 9.48
N TYR A 192 -20.36 -7.06 10.10
CA TYR A 192 -21.12 -6.28 11.08
C TYR A 192 -21.52 -4.91 10.53
N ILE A 193 -20.71 -4.33 9.64
CA ILE A 193 -20.95 -3.02 9.05
C ILE A 193 -21.40 -3.21 7.58
N PRO A 194 -22.65 -2.88 7.24
CA PRO A 194 -23.15 -3.02 5.88
C PRO A 194 -22.35 -2.20 4.86
N TRP A 195 -22.08 -2.78 3.68
CA TRP A 195 -21.27 -2.15 2.62
C TRP A 195 -22.13 -1.52 1.51
N GLY A 196 -22.98 -2.30 0.86
CA GLY A 196 -23.93 -1.87 -0.18
C GLY A 196 -23.31 -1.39 -1.50
N ALA A 197 -22.13 -0.78 -1.49
CA ALA A 197 -21.45 -0.26 -2.67
C ALA A 197 -20.96 -1.38 -3.61
N ASN A 198 -21.21 -1.24 -4.90
CA ASN A 198 -20.79 -2.21 -5.91
C ASN A 198 -20.30 -1.50 -7.18
N ASP A 199 -19.01 -1.64 -7.49
CA ASP A 199 -18.37 -0.99 -8.64
C ASP A 199 -19.02 -1.36 -9.98
N TYR A 200 -19.75 -2.48 -10.07
CA TYR A 200 -20.41 -2.94 -11.29
C TYR A 200 -21.93 -2.73 -11.29
N THR A 201 -22.50 -2.04 -10.30
CA THR A 201 -23.96 -1.88 -10.23
C THR A 201 -24.49 -1.10 -11.45
N PRO A 202 -25.57 -1.56 -12.08
CA PRO A 202 -26.35 -0.69 -12.96
C PRO A 202 -27.01 0.42 -12.13
N PHE A 203 -27.31 1.53 -12.78
CA PHE A 203 -28.10 2.63 -12.22
C PHE A 203 -29.54 2.54 -12.75
N TRP A 204 -30.40 3.49 -12.37
CA TRP A 204 -31.84 3.48 -12.65
C TRP A 204 -32.24 3.33 -14.14
N SER A 205 -31.36 3.72 -15.06
CA SER A 205 -31.54 3.50 -16.50
C SER A 205 -30.19 3.28 -17.21
N PRO A 206 -30.16 2.78 -18.46
CA PRO A 206 -28.92 2.65 -19.23
C PRO A 206 -28.18 3.99 -19.42
N ALA A 207 -28.91 5.09 -19.66
CA ALA A 207 -28.32 6.42 -19.80
C ALA A 207 -27.66 6.90 -18.50
N TRP A 208 -28.36 6.73 -17.35
CA TRP A 208 -27.79 7.02 -16.03
C TRP A 208 -26.58 6.14 -15.73
N THR A 209 -26.61 4.88 -16.14
CA THR A 209 -25.50 3.94 -15.94
C THR A 209 -24.25 4.44 -16.66
N ILE A 210 -24.35 4.84 -17.93
CA ILE A 210 -23.22 5.39 -18.68
C ILE A 210 -22.71 6.68 -18.03
N PHE A 211 -23.62 7.60 -17.68
CA PHE A 211 -23.27 8.87 -17.04
C PHE A 211 -22.46 8.68 -15.75
N PHE A 212 -22.95 7.84 -14.82
CA PHE A 212 -22.23 7.58 -13.57
C PHE A 212 -20.95 6.77 -13.78
N GLN A 213 -20.91 5.83 -14.73
CA GLN A 213 -19.69 5.11 -15.07
C GLN A 213 -18.58 6.05 -15.56
N VAL A 214 -18.90 7.09 -16.33
CA VAL A 214 -17.94 8.12 -16.73
C VAL A 214 -17.40 8.87 -15.51
N ILE A 215 -18.28 9.32 -14.61
CA ILE A 215 -17.88 10.02 -13.37
C ILE A 215 -17.00 9.14 -12.48
N LEU A 216 -17.38 7.86 -12.33
CA LEU A 216 -16.62 6.88 -11.55
C LEU A 216 -15.21 6.68 -12.11
N LEU A 217 -15.07 6.61 -13.45
CA LEU A 217 -13.75 6.53 -14.07
C LEU A 217 -12.94 7.81 -13.87
N LEU A 218 -13.54 9.00 -13.90
CA LEU A 218 -12.83 10.24 -13.62
C LEU A 218 -12.25 10.25 -12.21
N PHE A 219 -13.04 9.87 -11.20
CA PHE A 219 -12.52 9.72 -9.83
C PHE A 219 -11.46 8.63 -9.73
N LEU A 220 -11.61 7.52 -10.45
CA LEU A 220 -10.62 6.45 -10.45
C LEU A 220 -9.30 6.87 -11.11
N ILE A 221 -9.37 7.69 -12.16
CA ILE A 221 -8.18 8.30 -12.79
C ILE A 221 -7.48 9.22 -11.79
N ILE A 222 -8.21 10.05 -11.04
CA ILE A 222 -7.61 10.89 -9.98
C ILE A 222 -6.98 10.00 -8.91
N PHE A 223 -7.67 8.95 -8.46
CA PHE A 223 -7.16 7.96 -7.50
C PHE A 223 -5.83 7.35 -7.98
N VAL A 224 -5.78 6.81 -9.19
CA VAL A 224 -4.57 6.17 -9.73
C VAL A 224 -3.48 7.18 -10.05
N SER A 225 -3.83 8.42 -10.45
CA SER A 225 -2.83 9.47 -10.66
C SER A 225 -2.08 9.83 -9.38
N ALA A 226 -2.74 9.75 -8.21
CA ALA A 226 -2.08 9.91 -6.92
C ALA A 226 -1.03 8.80 -6.69
N THR A 227 -1.40 7.55 -6.96
CA THR A 227 -0.47 6.41 -6.88
C THR A 227 0.71 6.55 -7.85
N LEU A 228 0.45 6.95 -9.09
CA LEU A 228 1.51 7.20 -10.08
C LEU A 228 2.42 8.37 -9.66
N ALA A 229 1.86 9.39 -9.01
CA ALA A 229 2.64 10.52 -8.49
C ALA A 229 3.59 10.09 -7.35
N LEU A 230 3.15 9.17 -6.48
CA LEU A 230 3.97 8.52 -5.46
C LEU A 230 5.05 7.61 -6.07
N GLY A 231 4.70 6.82 -7.09
CA GLY A 231 5.63 5.93 -7.79
C GLY A 231 6.31 4.95 -6.83
N LEU A 232 7.65 4.93 -6.83
CA LEU A 232 8.47 4.05 -5.97
C LEU A 232 8.36 4.36 -4.46
N LYS A 233 7.75 5.50 -4.10
CA LYS A 233 7.47 5.88 -2.71
C LYS A 233 6.12 5.37 -2.21
N SER A 234 5.32 4.71 -3.06
CA SER A 234 4.01 4.18 -2.69
C SER A 234 4.13 3.12 -1.61
N SER A 235 3.61 3.42 -0.42
CA SER A 235 3.61 2.52 0.74
C SER A 235 2.71 3.10 1.83
N ASN A 236 1.92 2.25 2.48
CA ASN A 236 1.08 2.63 3.62
C ASN A 236 1.94 2.81 4.87
N LEU A 237 1.51 3.68 5.78
CA LEU A 237 2.11 3.91 7.10
C LEU A 237 3.56 4.41 7.07
N THR A 238 4.13 4.76 5.93
CA THR A 238 5.55 5.13 5.83
C THR A 238 5.75 6.54 5.31
N ASN A 239 6.72 7.26 5.88
CA ASN A 239 7.31 8.42 5.23
C ASN A 239 8.49 7.98 4.34
N ARG A 240 8.34 8.14 3.02
CA ARG A 240 9.39 7.91 2.00
C ARG A 240 9.75 9.18 1.23
N GLY A 241 9.42 10.34 1.80
CA GLY A 241 9.56 11.66 1.20
C GLY A 241 8.26 12.19 0.62
N ILE A 242 8.14 13.52 0.60
CA ILE A 242 6.88 14.22 0.32
C ILE A 242 6.73 14.48 -1.18
N ILE A 243 5.51 14.29 -1.71
CA ILE A 243 5.16 14.55 -3.10
C ILE A 243 4.21 15.74 -3.15
N THR A 244 4.53 16.71 -4.01
CA THR A 244 3.80 17.98 -4.12
C THR A 244 3.27 18.28 -5.53
N LYS A 245 3.55 17.38 -6.49
CA LYS A 245 3.03 17.47 -7.87
C LYS A 245 1.60 16.95 -7.95
N PHE A 246 0.90 17.24 -9.04
CA PHE A 246 -0.44 16.73 -9.30
C PHE A 246 -0.56 15.21 -9.04
N PRO A 247 -1.64 14.73 -8.38
CA PRO A 247 -2.79 15.48 -7.87
C PRO A 247 -2.60 16.12 -6.49
N TYR A 248 -1.46 15.88 -5.82
CA TYR A 248 -1.15 16.42 -4.48
C TYR A 248 -0.99 17.94 -4.47
N SER A 249 -0.81 18.59 -5.61
CA SER A 249 -0.81 20.06 -5.69
C SER A 249 -2.19 20.70 -5.45
N LEU A 250 -3.28 19.92 -5.53
CA LEU A 250 -4.65 20.43 -5.38
C LEU A 250 -5.20 20.20 -3.96
N VAL A 251 -5.05 18.99 -3.45
CA VAL A 251 -5.48 18.57 -2.12
C VAL A 251 -4.48 17.58 -1.55
N ARG A 252 -4.41 17.45 -0.22
CA ARG A 252 -3.42 16.57 0.42
C ARG A 252 -3.75 15.08 0.33
N HIS A 253 -5.03 14.71 0.20
CA HIS A 253 -5.50 13.33 0.17
C HIS A 253 -6.36 13.00 -1.07
N PRO A 254 -5.83 13.18 -2.30
CA PRO A 254 -6.60 13.03 -3.54
C PRO A 254 -7.10 11.59 -3.76
N ALA A 255 -6.32 10.59 -3.36
CA ALA A 255 -6.73 9.18 -3.42
C ALA A 255 -7.89 8.90 -2.45
N TYR A 256 -7.81 9.38 -1.21
CA TYR A 256 -8.84 9.07 -0.20
C TYR A 256 -10.18 9.68 -0.57
N ILE A 257 -10.22 10.96 -0.95
CA ILE A 257 -11.49 11.60 -1.36
C ILE A 257 -12.10 10.92 -2.60
N SER A 258 -11.27 10.62 -3.61
CA SER A 258 -11.76 9.98 -4.85
C SER A 258 -12.33 8.60 -4.56
N LYS A 259 -11.66 7.81 -3.71
CA LYS A 259 -12.13 6.47 -3.35
C LYS A 259 -13.44 6.50 -2.56
N THR A 260 -13.55 7.43 -1.60
CA THR A 260 -14.78 7.62 -0.83
C THR A 260 -15.94 8.06 -1.72
N LEU A 261 -15.73 9.01 -2.64
CA LEU A 261 -16.76 9.44 -3.59
C LEU A 261 -17.22 8.31 -4.51
N ILE A 262 -16.29 7.48 -5.01
CA ILE A 262 -16.63 6.28 -5.78
C ILE A 262 -17.58 5.38 -4.99
N TRP A 263 -17.31 5.12 -3.71
CA TRP A 263 -18.16 4.25 -2.89
C TRP A 263 -19.55 4.82 -2.63
N TRP A 264 -19.65 6.12 -2.37
CA TRP A 264 -20.95 6.77 -2.24
C TRP A 264 -21.75 6.70 -3.54
N LEU A 265 -21.12 6.92 -4.69
CA LEU A 265 -21.78 6.85 -5.99
C LEU A 265 -22.24 5.43 -6.34
N THR A 266 -21.41 4.42 -6.09
CA THR A 266 -21.76 3.00 -6.35
C THR A 266 -22.74 2.42 -5.34
N LEU A 267 -23.04 3.15 -4.26
CA LEU A 267 -24.10 2.82 -3.31
C LEU A 267 -25.48 3.38 -3.74
N LEU A 268 -25.52 4.48 -4.49
CA LEU A 268 -26.76 5.21 -4.81
C LEU A 268 -27.93 4.32 -5.29
N PRO A 269 -27.73 3.33 -6.18
CA PRO A 269 -28.86 2.55 -6.72
C PRO A 269 -29.57 1.69 -5.67
N VAL A 270 -28.88 1.35 -4.57
CA VAL A 270 -29.38 0.44 -3.53
C VAL A 270 -29.44 1.11 -2.15
N ILE A 271 -29.28 2.43 -2.09
CA ILE A 271 -29.14 3.16 -0.84
C ILE A 271 -30.36 2.97 0.06
N ASN A 272 -30.09 2.64 1.32
CA ASN A 272 -31.05 2.56 2.41
C ASN A 272 -30.37 2.97 3.71
N TRP A 273 -31.12 3.13 4.80
CA TRP A 273 -30.58 3.58 6.09
C TRP A 273 -29.39 2.72 6.58
N PRO A 274 -29.49 1.38 6.64
CA PRO A 274 -28.35 0.54 7.02
C PRO A 274 -27.09 0.75 6.16
N PHE A 275 -27.22 0.82 4.83
CA PHE A 275 -26.07 1.02 3.95
C PHE A 275 -25.50 2.44 4.05
N ALA A 276 -26.33 3.46 4.19
CA ALA A 276 -25.87 4.83 4.37
C ALA A 276 -25.09 4.99 5.68
N LEU A 277 -25.58 4.42 6.79
CA LEU A 277 -24.88 4.42 8.07
C LEU A 277 -23.56 3.63 8.00
N GLY A 278 -23.57 2.47 7.34
CA GLY A 278 -22.35 1.72 7.08
C GLY A 278 -21.34 2.52 6.26
N MET A 279 -21.77 3.18 5.19
CA MET A 279 -20.90 4.00 4.34
C MET A 279 -20.33 5.22 5.08
N LEU A 280 -21.11 5.84 5.97
CA LEU A 280 -20.60 6.88 6.88
C LEU A 280 -19.49 6.33 7.78
N PHE A 281 -19.68 5.15 8.37
CA PHE A 281 -18.65 4.52 9.18
C PHE A 281 -17.36 4.26 8.40
N TRP A 282 -17.45 3.73 7.17
CA TRP A 282 -16.28 3.53 6.30
C TRP A 282 -15.60 4.86 5.90
N THR A 283 -16.40 5.90 5.68
CA THR A 283 -15.90 7.27 5.44
C THR A 283 -15.12 7.79 6.64
N VAL A 284 -15.60 7.54 7.88
CA VAL A 284 -14.89 7.91 9.11
C VAL A 284 -13.57 7.15 9.24
N ILE A 285 -13.51 5.86 8.91
CA ILE A 285 -12.23 5.11 8.91
C ILE A 285 -11.22 5.74 7.93
N TYR A 286 -11.66 6.11 6.73
CA TYR A 286 -10.79 6.77 5.73
C TYR A 286 -10.33 8.16 6.20
N TYR A 287 -11.22 8.91 6.85
CA TYR A 287 -10.86 10.17 7.48
C TYR A 287 -9.81 9.99 8.58
N LEU A 288 -10.02 9.03 9.49
CA LEU A 288 -9.07 8.71 10.56
C LEU A 288 -7.70 8.34 9.99
N ARG A 289 -7.67 7.50 8.95
CA ARG A 289 -6.45 7.11 8.25
C ARG A 289 -5.69 8.31 7.71
N ALA A 290 -6.38 9.23 7.05
CA ALA A 290 -5.77 10.48 6.57
C ALA A 290 -5.22 11.32 7.73
N MET A 291 -5.95 11.45 8.83
CA MET A 291 -5.54 12.29 9.96
C MET A 291 -4.34 11.70 10.71
N THR A 292 -4.29 10.37 10.87
CA THR A 292 -3.13 9.69 11.45
C THR A 292 -1.92 9.82 10.55
N GLU A 293 -2.11 9.75 9.23
CA GLU A 293 -1.04 9.95 8.26
C GLU A 293 -0.48 11.39 8.32
N GLU A 294 -1.33 12.43 8.37
CA GLU A 294 -0.86 13.81 8.54
C GLU A 294 -0.10 13.99 9.85
N LYS A 295 -0.58 13.42 10.96
CA LYS A 295 0.10 13.47 12.26
C LYS A 295 1.46 12.75 12.25
N HIS A 296 1.57 11.65 11.52
CA HIS A 296 2.84 10.98 11.32
C HIS A 296 3.80 11.82 10.48
N LEU A 297 3.31 12.32 9.33
CA LEU A 297 4.11 13.09 8.39
C LEU A 297 4.49 14.48 8.90
N SER A 298 3.73 15.08 9.83
CA SER A 298 4.04 16.40 10.42
C SER A 298 5.35 16.44 11.18
N GLN A 299 6.00 15.30 11.43
CA GLN A 299 7.35 15.23 11.97
C GLN A 299 8.44 15.56 10.93
N ASP A 300 8.09 15.55 9.63
CA ASP A 300 8.98 15.91 8.53
C ASP A 300 8.80 17.41 8.17
N PRO A 301 9.87 18.24 8.25
CA PRO A 301 9.81 19.65 7.86
C PRO A 301 9.33 19.86 6.42
N GLU A 302 9.63 18.94 5.49
CA GLU A 302 9.13 19.01 4.10
C GLU A 302 7.60 18.93 4.05
N PHE A 303 7.00 18.13 4.92
CA PHE A 303 5.54 17.98 4.98
C PHE A 303 4.87 19.20 5.60
N GLN A 304 5.49 19.81 6.62
CA GLN A 304 5.00 21.05 7.22
C GLN A 304 4.98 22.18 6.18
N ALA A 305 6.08 22.33 5.41
CA ALA A 305 6.15 23.31 4.32
C ALA A 305 5.14 23.03 3.21
N TYR A 306 4.87 21.75 2.92
CA TYR A 306 3.82 21.36 1.98
C TYR A 306 2.41 21.73 2.47
N CYS A 307 2.10 21.54 3.75
CA CYS A 307 0.80 21.92 4.33
C CYS A 307 0.52 23.43 4.25
N GLN A 308 1.58 24.26 4.29
CA GLN A 308 1.45 25.71 4.08
C GLN A 308 1.07 26.06 2.63
N LYS A 309 1.52 25.27 1.66
CA LYS A 309 1.24 25.48 0.23
C LYS A 309 -0.13 24.94 -0.18
N VAL A 310 -0.48 23.74 0.28
CA VAL A 310 -1.73 23.06 -0.05
C VAL A 310 -2.56 22.97 1.21
N GLN A 311 -3.50 23.90 1.39
CA GLN A 311 -4.29 24.03 2.61
C GLN A 311 -5.41 22.99 2.72
N TYR A 312 -5.95 22.53 1.59
CA TYR A 312 -7.11 21.65 1.53
C TYR A 312 -6.73 20.18 1.72
N LYS A 313 -7.46 19.49 2.60
CA LYS A 313 -7.25 18.06 2.87
C LYS A 313 -7.84 17.18 1.78
N PHE A 314 -9.12 17.38 1.48
CA PHE A 314 -9.90 16.46 0.65
C PHE A 314 -10.60 17.16 -0.51
N ILE A 315 -11.24 18.30 -0.27
CA ILE A 315 -12.02 19.02 -1.29
C ILE A 315 -11.42 20.42 -1.41
N PRO A 316 -11.04 20.87 -2.63
CA PRO A 316 -10.60 22.25 -2.82
C PRO A 316 -11.65 23.23 -2.29
N PHE A 317 -11.22 24.30 -1.64
CA PHE A 317 -12.08 25.35 -1.10
C PHE A 317 -12.95 24.96 0.11
N PHE A 318 -12.79 23.74 0.65
CA PHE A 318 -13.40 23.31 1.91
C PHE A 318 -12.32 22.84 2.89
N TYR A 319 -12.39 23.31 4.14
CA TYR A 319 -11.38 23.05 5.17
C TYR A 319 -11.49 21.67 5.83
#